data_AF-A0A258YWI7-F1
#
_entry.id   AF-A0A258YWI7-F1
#
_cell.length_a   1.000
_cell.length_b   1.000
_cell.length_c   1.000
_cell.angle_alpha   90.00
_cell.angle_beta   90.00
_cell.angle_gamma   90.00
#
_symmetry.space_group_name_H-M   'P 1'
#
loop_
_entity.id
_entity.type
_entity.pdbx_description
1 polymer ?
#
loop_
_entity_poly.entity_id
_entity_poly.type
_entity_poly.pdbx_seq_one_letter_code
_entity_poly.pdbx_strand_id
1 'polypeptide(L)'
;MQLTHLDERDRPKMVDVSDKNTTSRVAIASGLITMSPEAYDAVVNQTAKKGPVLQTAVIAAIMGTKKTSDLIPMCHPLNLSGVNC
;
A
#
# COMPACT_ATOMS: atom_id res chain seq x y z
N MET A 1 10.64 2.50 24.00
CA MET A 1 9.96 1.58 23.06
C MET A 1 11.03 0.75 22.37
N GLN A 2 10.95 -0.58 22.41
CA GLN A 2 11.93 -1.45 21.76
C GLN A 2 11.51 -1.69 20.31
N LEU A 3 12.44 -1.54 19.36
CA LEU A 3 12.18 -1.77 17.93
C LEU A 3 12.02 -3.28 17.69
N THR A 4 10.89 -3.69 17.11
CA THR A 4 10.58 -5.12 16.93
C THR A 4 11.24 -5.71 15.68
N HIS A 5 11.53 -4.91 14.66
CA HIS A 5 12.23 -5.31 13.43
C HIS A 5 13.75 -5.36 13.56
N LEU A 6 14.29 -5.23 14.78
CA LEU A 6 15.71 -5.39 15.07
C LEU A 6 15.93 -6.61 15.98
N ASP A 7 17.02 -7.34 15.76
CA ASP A 7 17.52 -8.36 16.68
C ASP A 7 18.29 -7.74 17.86
N GLU A 8 18.82 -8.58 18.75
CA GLU A 8 19.58 -8.17 19.94
C GLU A 8 20.93 -7.52 19.61
N ARG A 9 21.33 -7.54 18.34
CA ARG A 9 22.58 -6.96 17.80
C ARG A 9 22.29 -5.81 16.84
N ASP A 10 21.10 -5.21 16.90
CA ASP A 10 20.61 -4.13 16.04
C ASP A 10 20.59 -4.46 14.54
N ARG A 11 20.43 -5.73 14.17
CA ARG A 11 20.32 -6.15 12.77
C ARG A 11 18.85 -6.32 12.37
N PRO A 12 18.48 -5.98 11.13
CA PRO A 12 17.11 -6.19 10.65
C PRO A 12 16.68 -7.64 10.74
N LYS A 13 15.47 -7.87 11.27
CA LYS A 13 14.82 -9.19 11.29
C LYS A 13 13.34 -9.10 10.97
N MET A 14 12.82 -10.14 10.32
CA MET A 14 11.38 -10.39 10.24
C MET A 14 10.94 -11.05 11.55
N VAL A 15 9.89 -10.51 12.18
CA VAL A 15 9.42 -10.97 13.50
C VAL A 15 8.64 -12.27 13.34
N ASP A 16 8.90 -13.29 14.15
CA ASP A 16 8.03 -14.47 14.19
C ASP A 16 6.67 -14.11 14.80
N VAL A 17 5.60 -14.51 14.14
CA VAL A 17 4.21 -14.24 14.53
C VAL A 17 3.37 -15.51 14.67
N SER A 18 4.01 -16.68 14.64
CA SER A 18 3.35 -18.00 14.66
C SER A 18 2.45 -18.21 15.88
N ASP A 19 2.87 -17.71 17.06
CA ASP A 19 2.11 -17.84 18.31
C ASP A 19 0.95 -16.84 18.43
N LYS A 20 0.78 -15.93 17.46
CA LYS A 20 -0.29 -14.92 17.51
C LYS A 20 -1.59 -15.50 16.95
N ASN A 21 -2.68 -15.29 17.69
CA ASN A 21 -4.00 -15.67 17.22
C ASN A 21 -4.38 -14.93 15.92
N THR A 22 -4.97 -15.68 14.99
CA THR A 22 -5.54 -15.11 13.76
C THR A 22 -6.82 -14.37 14.09
N THR A 23 -6.92 -13.12 13.66
CA THR A 23 -8.08 -12.25 13.84
C THR A 23 -8.36 -11.48 12.54
N SER A 24 -9.60 -11.01 12.37
CA SER A 24 -9.90 -10.06 11.29
C SER A 24 -9.17 -8.74 11.53
N ARG A 25 -8.53 -8.20 10.49
CA ARG A 25 -7.72 -6.98 10.55
C ARG A 25 -8.06 -6.09 9.37
N VAL A 26 -8.18 -4.79 9.64
CA VAL A 26 -8.44 -3.75 8.63
C VAL A 26 -7.48 -2.59 8.89
N ALA A 27 -6.95 -2.01 7.82
CA ALA A 27 -6.15 -0.79 7.86
C ALA A 27 -6.66 0.17 6.77
N ILE A 28 -6.66 1.46 7.06
CA ILE A 28 -7.08 2.53 6.14
C ILE A 28 -5.93 3.53 6.01
N ALA A 29 -5.60 3.91 4.78
CA ALA A 29 -4.59 4.91 4.46
C ALA A 29 -5.13 5.90 3.43
N SER A 30 -4.63 7.12 3.42
CA SER A 30 -4.98 8.17 2.45
C SER A 30 -3.75 9.00 2.08
N GLY A 31 -3.83 9.72 0.95
CA GLY A 31 -2.77 10.60 0.47
C GLY A 31 -3.35 11.67 -0.46
N LEU A 32 -2.52 12.68 -0.78
CA LEU A 32 -2.88 13.79 -1.67
C LEU A 32 -1.82 13.93 -2.77
N ILE A 33 -2.28 14.20 -3.99
CA ILE A 33 -1.43 14.57 -5.12
C ILE A 33 -1.75 16.02 -5.48
N THR A 34 -0.76 16.89 -5.42
CA THR A 34 -0.87 18.27 -5.90
C THR A 34 -0.47 18.35 -7.36
N MET A 35 -1.12 19.23 -8.12
CA MET A 35 -0.87 19.41 -9.55
C MET A 35 -1.29 20.82 -10.00
N SER A 36 -1.02 21.15 -11.26
CA SER A 36 -1.46 22.42 -11.83
C SER A 36 -2.98 22.43 -12.09
N PRO A 37 -3.62 23.61 -12.20
CA PRO A 37 -5.04 23.71 -12.52
C PRO A 37 -5.42 22.99 -13.82
N GLU A 38 -4.58 23.08 -14.85
CA GLU A 38 -4.84 22.46 -16.16
C GLU A 38 -4.84 20.93 -16.08
N ALA A 39 -3.93 20.37 -15.27
CA ALA A 39 -3.87 18.93 -15.04
C ALA A 39 -5.09 18.46 -14.24
N TYR A 40 -5.49 19.22 -13.22
CA TYR A 40 -6.69 18.94 -12.43
C TYR A 40 -7.94 18.91 -13.31
N ASP A 41 -8.13 19.95 -14.14
CA ASP A 41 -9.28 20.03 -15.05
C ASP A 41 -9.28 18.88 -16.06
N ALA A 42 -8.12 18.46 -16.55
CA ALA A 42 -8.02 17.33 -17.45
C ALA A 42 -8.41 15.99 -16.79
N VAL A 43 -8.09 15.81 -15.50
CA VAL A 43 -8.47 14.63 -14.72
C VAL A 43 -9.98 14.63 -14.45
N VAL A 44 -10.51 15.74 -13.95
CA VAL A 44 -11.94 15.88 -13.59
C VAL A 44 -12.84 15.74 -14.80
N ASN A 45 -12.49 16.38 -15.92
CA ASN A 45 -13.27 16.34 -17.16
C ASN A 45 -12.96 15.11 -18.03
N GLN A 46 -12.09 14.20 -17.58
CA GLN A 46 -11.71 12.98 -18.29
C GLN A 46 -11.12 13.23 -19.69
N THR A 47 -10.44 14.36 -19.90
CA THR A 47 -9.83 14.75 -21.18
C THR A 47 -8.34 14.43 -21.26
N ALA A 48 -7.82 13.67 -20.29
CA ALA A 48 -6.42 13.25 -20.26
C ALA A 48 -6.05 12.44 -21.52
N LYS A 49 -4.96 12.84 -22.19
CA LYS A 49 -4.46 12.18 -23.42
C LYS A 49 -4.06 10.70 -23.24
N LYS A 50 -3.88 10.26 -21.98
CA LYS A 50 -3.44 8.91 -21.62
C LYS A 50 -4.60 7.97 -21.27
N GLY A 51 -5.84 8.38 -21.50
CA GLY A 51 -7.03 7.60 -21.16
C GLY A 51 -7.45 7.76 -19.69
N PRO A 52 -8.15 6.76 -19.12
CA PRO A 52 -8.80 6.88 -17.81
C PRO A 52 -7.79 6.78 -16.65
N VAL A 53 -7.17 7.91 -16.32
CA VAL A 53 -6.08 8.00 -15.33
C VAL A 53 -6.50 7.56 -13.92
N LEU A 54 -7.72 7.88 -13.46
CA LEU A 54 -8.19 7.48 -12.13
C LEU A 54 -8.43 5.96 -12.02
N GLN A 55 -9.07 5.36 -13.03
CA GLN A 55 -9.27 3.91 -13.04
C GLN A 55 -7.95 3.14 -13.15
N THR A 56 -7.00 3.69 -13.90
CA THR A 56 -5.64 3.16 -13.96
C THR A 56 -4.97 3.22 -12.58
N ALA A 57 -5.15 4.32 -11.84
CA ALA A 57 -4.63 4.46 -10.48
C ALA A 57 -5.26 3.46 -9.49
N VAL A 58 -6.58 3.18 -9.60
CA VAL A 58 -7.26 2.16 -8.78
C VAL A 58 -6.64 0.78 -9.00
N ILE A 59 -6.45 0.37 -10.26
CA ILE A 59 -5.82 -0.92 -10.59
C ILE A 59 -4.39 -0.97 -10.02
N ALA A 60 -3.62 0.11 -10.21
CA ALA A 60 -2.26 0.22 -9.69
C ALA A 60 -2.21 0.11 -8.17
N ALA A 61 -3.14 0.74 -7.45
CA ALA A 61 -3.26 0.66 -5.99
C ALA A 61 -3.52 -0.79 -5.54
N ILE A 62 -4.49 -1.48 -6.16
CA ILE A 62 -4.80 -2.87 -5.85
C ILE A 62 -3.59 -3.79 -6.09
N MET A 63 -2.87 -3.60 -7.20
CA MET A 63 -1.65 -4.36 -7.48
C MET A 63 -0.53 -4.04 -6.49
N GLY A 64 -0.35 -2.76 -6.16
CA GLY A 64 0.66 -2.30 -5.21
C GLY A 64 0.44 -2.91 -3.83
N THR A 65 -0.79 -2.88 -3.32
CA THR A 65 -1.16 -3.48 -2.03
C THR A 65 -0.83 -4.97 -1.99
N LYS A 66 -1.13 -5.72 -3.06
CA LYS A 66 -0.79 -7.16 -3.17
C LYS A 66 0.72 -7.42 -3.23
N LYS A 67 1.51 -6.46 -3.70
CA LYS A 67 2.98 -6.54 -3.79
C LYS A 67 3.71 -5.99 -2.55
N THR A 68 2.99 -5.63 -1.49
CA THR A 68 3.59 -4.98 -0.31
C THR A 68 4.75 -5.79 0.27
N SER A 69 4.61 -7.11 0.43
CA SER A 69 5.68 -7.96 0.98
C SER A 69 6.87 -8.13 0.04
N ASP A 70 6.69 -7.94 -1.27
CA ASP A 70 7.80 -7.94 -2.25
C ASP A 70 8.60 -6.63 -2.16
N LEU A 71 7.92 -5.52 -1.84
CA LEU A 71 8.49 -4.17 -1.83
C LEU A 71 9.07 -3.77 -0.47
N ILE A 72 8.49 -4.24 0.63
CA ILE A 72 8.87 -3.87 1.99
C ILE A 72 9.59 -5.06 2.66
N PRO A 73 10.92 -5.01 2.85
CA PRO A 73 11.73 -6.19 3.16
C PRO A 73 11.30 -7.01 4.37
N MET A 74 10.77 -6.36 5.42
CA MET A 74 10.41 -7.02 6.68
C MET A 74 8.90 -7.25 6.84
N CYS A 75 8.10 -6.98 5.81
CA CYS A 75 6.68 -7.30 5.81
C CYS A 75 6.44 -8.79 5.61
N HIS A 76 5.54 -9.36 6.40
CA HIS A 76 5.06 -10.72 6.17
C HIS A 76 4.23 -10.80 4.89
N PRO A 77 4.37 -11.88 4.09
CA PRO A 77 3.41 -12.17 3.05
C PRO A 77 2.06 -12.50 3.69
N LEU A 78 1.00 -11.82 3.25
CA LEU A 78 -0.36 -12.00 3.77
C LEU A 78 -1.34 -12.28 2.63
N ASN A 79 -2.26 -13.21 2.86
CA ASN A 79 -3.40 -13.43 1.98
C ASN A 79 -4.45 -12.34 2.25
N LEU A 80 -4.52 -11.35 1.36
CA LEU A 80 -5.50 -10.28 1.45
C LEU A 80 -6.89 -10.78 1.08
N SER A 81 -7.85 -10.60 1.99
CA SER A 81 -9.26 -10.96 1.75
C SER A 81 -10.02 -9.89 0.93
N GLY A 82 -9.52 -8.65 0.90
CA GLY A 82 -10.15 -7.56 0.16
C GLY A 82 -9.28 -6.30 0.12
N VAL A 83 -9.41 -5.52 -0.95
CA VAL A 83 -8.76 -4.21 -1.14
C VAL A 83 -9.77 -3.26 -1.77
N ASN A 84 -10.03 -2.13 -1.11
CA ASN A 84 -10.96 -1.10 -1.57
C ASN A 84 -10.19 0.21 -1.78
N CYS A 85 -10.32 0.81 -2.96
CA CYS A 85 -9.62 2.03 -3.36
C CYS A 85 -10.61 3.04 -3.94
#